data_AF-A0A958IQI9-F1
#
_entry.id   AF-A0A958IQI9-F1
#
_cell.length_a   1.000
_cell.length_b   1.000
_cell.length_c   1.000
_cell.angle_alpha   90.00
_cell.angle_beta   90.00
_cell.angle_gamma   90.00
#
_symmetry.space_group_name_H-M   'P 1'
#
loop_
_entity.id
_entity.type
_entity.pdbx_description
1 polymer ?
#
loop_
_entity_poly.entity_id
_entity_poly.type
_entity_poly.pdbx_seq_one_letter_code
_entity_poly.pdbx_strand_id
1 'polypeptide(L)'
;MKNAYKRLDIYKCVHESHKGFGSRMSVHHIRNRKGCYPHGCFHFKWHCKLMKQGKSCYRGFKHMGKDCFGCRYFYEEKVHNYPELQISEKEHDDFLRELNLFEDWLDEHLHREWEIHGRVDGVKPLFRKRVYAKGEGFAFGGFLLIFRELYIGKILMEDHVYVQMSEKTYAALKFGRGDLITARATLSMDRGRLVFKRLRRVEMEERGEAPTWDVSKALVARETATRIPIQPDGCVQCPFGALVDVEDLQEAETRKYRQLYCLKGREDFRTCEDYPRHAGRQEIDNTRPFNSAACMSRKVNVVLKMG
;
A
#
# COMPACT_ATOMS: atom_id res chain seq x y z
N MET A 1 13.88 -6.01 16.58
CA MET A 1 13.28 -7.00 15.65
C MET A 1 12.77 -6.26 14.43
N LYS A 2 12.96 -6.82 13.24
CA LYS A 2 12.47 -6.24 11.97
C LYS A 2 11.34 -7.07 11.41
N ASN A 3 10.45 -6.42 10.66
CA ASN A 3 9.35 -7.05 9.97
C ASN A 3 9.85 -7.60 8.62
N ALA A 4 10.25 -8.88 8.63
CA ALA A 4 10.80 -9.58 7.47
C ALA A 4 9.87 -9.53 6.24
N TYR A 5 8.55 -9.44 6.44
CA TYR A 5 7.56 -9.32 5.37
C TYR A 5 7.67 -8.04 4.53
N LYS A 6 8.30 -6.99 5.06
CA LYS A 6 8.47 -5.70 4.35
C LYS A 6 9.70 -5.64 3.46
N ARG A 7 10.65 -6.59 3.57
CA ARG A 7 11.88 -6.56 2.78
C ARG A 7 11.60 -6.57 1.28
N LEU A 8 12.26 -5.67 0.55
CA LEU A 8 12.10 -5.42 -0.90
C LEU A 8 13.34 -5.82 -1.72
N ASP A 9 14.35 -6.34 -1.04
CA ASP A 9 15.67 -6.69 -1.57
C ASP A 9 15.87 -8.21 -1.69
N ILE A 10 14.88 -9.03 -1.33
CA ILE A 10 14.96 -10.48 -1.48
C ILE A 10 14.59 -10.91 -2.91
N TYR A 11 13.44 -10.42 -3.41
CA TYR A 11 12.84 -10.90 -4.64
C TYR A 11 12.65 -9.78 -5.67
N LYS A 12 12.96 -10.09 -6.92
CA LYS A 12 12.65 -9.26 -8.08
C LYS A 12 11.70 -10.00 -9.02
N CYS A 13 10.61 -9.36 -9.44
CA CYS A 13 9.64 -9.96 -10.34
C CYS A 13 9.45 -9.07 -11.58
N VAL A 14 9.78 -9.62 -12.76
CA VAL A 14 9.72 -8.91 -14.06
C VAL A 14 8.31 -8.80 -14.66
N HIS A 15 7.29 -9.25 -13.94
CA HIS A 15 5.91 -9.13 -14.38
C HIS A 15 5.55 -7.66 -14.70
N GLU A 16 4.81 -7.43 -15.79
CA GLU A 16 4.53 -6.10 -16.33
C GLU A 16 3.86 -5.16 -15.30
N SER A 17 2.96 -5.71 -14.48
CA SER A 17 2.31 -4.98 -13.37
C SER A 17 3.26 -4.52 -12.26
N HIS A 18 4.49 -5.05 -12.22
CA HIS A 18 5.50 -4.73 -11.21
C HIS A 18 6.59 -3.77 -11.72
N LYS A 19 6.60 -3.47 -13.04
CA LYS A 19 7.61 -2.56 -13.63
C LYS A 19 7.60 -1.17 -13.01
N GLY A 20 6.43 -0.66 -12.61
CA GLY A 20 6.30 0.64 -11.92
C GLY A 20 6.92 0.69 -10.51
N PHE A 21 7.44 -0.43 -10.01
CA PHE A 21 8.10 -0.54 -8.70
C PHE A 21 9.58 -0.96 -8.86
N GLY A 22 10.19 -0.70 -10.02
CA GLY A 22 11.51 -1.23 -10.35
C GLY A 22 11.59 -2.76 -10.28
N SER A 23 10.44 -3.45 -10.42
CA SER A 23 10.31 -4.91 -10.24
C SER A 23 10.67 -5.43 -8.85
N ARG A 24 10.81 -4.58 -7.83
CA ARG A 24 11.05 -4.98 -6.44
C ARG A 24 9.74 -5.18 -5.71
N MET A 25 9.59 -6.32 -5.05
CA MET A 25 8.35 -6.70 -4.37
C MET A 25 8.64 -7.12 -2.93
N SER A 26 7.68 -6.84 -2.04
CA SER A 26 7.80 -7.30 -0.66
C SER A 26 7.71 -8.81 -0.56
N VAL A 27 8.44 -9.37 0.41
CA VAL A 27 8.38 -10.80 0.76
C VAL A 27 6.93 -11.25 0.93
N HIS A 28 6.11 -10.48 1.64
CA HIS A 28 4.70 -10.79 1.86
C HIS A 28 3.89 -10.90 0.55
N HIS A 29 4.19 -10.04 -0.44
CA HIS A 29 3.51 -10.11 -1.72
C HIS A 29 3.85 -11.40 -2.47
N ILE A 30 5.14 -11.75 -2.52
CA ILE A 30 5.64 -12.89 -3.29
C ILE A 30 5.22 -14.22 -2.65
N ARG A 31 5.41 -14.35 -1.33
CA ARG A 31 5.17 -15.61 -0.59
C ARG A 31 3.72 -15.76 -0.15
N ASN A 32 3.17 -14.83 0.64
CA ASN A 32 1.85 -15.02 1.25
C ASN A 32 0.69 -14.64 0.32
N ARG A 33 0.83 -13.59 -0.50
CA ARG A 33 -0.26 -13.15 -1.39
C ARG A 33 -0.31 -13.90 -2.70
N LYS A 34 0.84 -14.08 -3.35
CA LYS A 34 0.92 -14.69 -4.70
C LYS A 34 1.37 -16.15 -4.67
N GLY A 35 2.06 -16.60 -3.64
CA GLY A 35 2.59 -17.97 -3.57
C GLY A 35 3.49 -18.31 -4.76
N CYS A 36 4.15 -17.32 -5.35
CA CYS A 36 4.83 -17.46 -6.65
C CYS A 36 6.31 -17.82 -6.53
N TYR A 37 6.85 -17.94 -5.32
CA TYR A 37 8.20 -18.44 -5.11
C TYR A 37 8.13 -19.81 -4.42
N PRO A 38 8.92 -20.82 -4.86
CA PRO A 38 9.92 -20.77 -5.92
C PRO A 38 9.39 -21.05 -7.34
N HIS A 39 8.13 -21.48 -7.48
CA HIS A 39 7.62 -22.08 -8.72
C HIS A 39 7.19 -21.11 -9.83
N GLY A 40 7.25 -19.80 -9.57
CA GLY A 40 6.77 -18.76 -10.46
C GLY A 40 5.24 -18.61 -10.44
N CYS A 41 4.75 -17.72 -11.31
CA CYS A 41 3.33 -17.55 -11.58
C CYS A 41 3.05 -17.59 -13.08
N PHE A 42 1.88 -18.14 -13.43
CA PHE A 42 1.40 -18.18 -14.81
C PHE A 42 0.27 -17.19 -15.01
N HIS A 43 0.26 -16.54 -16.16
CA HIS A 43 -0.91 -15.83 -16.63
C HIS A 43 -1.05 -15.98 -18.13
N PHE A 44 -2.30 -15.90 -18.59
CA PHE A 44 -2.66 -16.01 -19.99
C PHE A 44 -2.91 -14.61 -20.53
N LYS A 45 -2.16 -14.22 -21.57
CA LYS A 45 -2.43 -13.01 -22.32
C LYS A 45 -3.26 -13.35 -23.53
N TRP A 46 -4.44 -12.74 -23.60
CA TRP A 46 -5.35 -12.90 -24.74
C TRP A 46 -5.05 -11.86 -25.79
N HIS A 47 -4.94 -12.32 -27.03
CA HIS A 47 -4.62 -11.48 -28.17
C HIS A 47 -5.61 -11.69 -29.32
N CYS A 48 -5.90 -10.61 -30.05
CA CYS A 48 -6.65 -10.63 -31.29
C CYS A 48 -5.84 -9.91 -32.37
N LYS A 49 -5.51 -10.62 -33.46
CA LYS A 49 -4.74 -10.07 -34.58
C LYS A 49 -5.41 -8.85 -35.21
N LEU A 50 -6.74 -8.85 -35.34
CA LEU A 50 -7.49 -7.73 -35.90
C LEU A 50 -7.46 -6.49 -34.99
N MET A 51 -7.71 -6.66 -33.69
CA MET A 51 -7.68 -5.55 -32.73
C MET A 51 -6.27 -4.96 -32.59
N LYS A 52 -5.22 -5.79 -32.65
CA LYS A 52 -3.82 -5.30 -32.69
C LYS A 52 -3.54 -4.43 -33.92
N GLN A 53 -4.26 -4.65 -35.03
CA GLN A 53 -4.21 -3.83 -36.24
C GLN A 53 -5.19 -2.65 -36.23
N GLY A 54 -5.85 -2.36 -35.10
CA GLY A 54 -6.85 -1.29 -34.99
C GLY A 54 -8.20 -1.59 -35.65
N LYS A 55 -8.42 -2.83 -36.13
CA LYS A 55 -9.68 -3.24 -36.77
C LYS A 55 -10.69 -3.72 -35.73
N SER A 56 -11.97 -3.51 -36.02
CA SER A 56 -13.07 -4.04 -35.22
C SER A 56 -13.16 -5.57 -35.31
N CYS A 57 -13.69 -6.19 -34.26
CA CYS A 57 -13.97 -7.62 -34.27
C CYS A 57 -15.17 -7.92 -35.17
N TYR A 58 -15.05 -8.86 -36.10
CA TYR A 58 -16.16 -9.26 -36.97
C TYR A 58 -17.33 -9.91 -36.20
N ARG A 59 -17.07 -10.44 -34.99
CA ARG A 59 -18.10 -10.93 -34.06
C ARG A 59 -18.72 -9.82 -33.18
N GLY A 60 -18.32 -8.56 -33.36
CA GLY A 60 -18.83 -7.42 -32.59
C GLY A 60 -18.27 -7.26 -31.17
N PHE A 61 -17.35 -8.14 -30.72
CA PHE A 61 -16.74 -8.02 -29.39
C PHE A 61 -15.87 -6.77 -29.26
N LYS A 62 -16.01 -6.05 -28.13
CA LYS A 62 -15.18 -4.88 -27.77
C LYS A 62 -13.88 -5.24 -27.04
N HIS A 63 -13.84 -6.41 -26.41
CA HIS A 63 -12.70 -6.90 -25.65
C HIS A 63 -12.44 -8.38 -25.96
N MET A 64 -11.18 -8.80 -25.81
CA MET A 64 -10.80 -10.21 -25.92
C MET A 64 -11.22 -10.95 -24.66
N GLY A 65 -11.78 -12.14 -24.83
CA GLY A 65 -12.46 -12.89 -23.77
C GLY A 65 -12.44 -14.39 -24.00
N LYS A 66 -13.00 -15.15 -23.05
CA LYS A 66 -13.24 -16.60 -23.23
C LYS A 66 -14.12 -16.89 -24.46
N ASP A 67 -15.03 -15.98 -24.82
CA ASP A 67 -15.89 -16.11 -26.00
C ASP A 67 -15.15 -16.00 -27.34
N CYS A 68 -13.84 -15.68 -27.30
CA CYS A 68 -12.98 -15.65 -28.47
C CYS A 68 -12.37 -17.03 -28.80
N PHE A 69 -12.54 -18.06 -27.95
CA PHE A 69 -12.05 -19.40 -28.25
C PHE A 69 -12.64 -19.93 -29.58
N GLY A 70 -11.78 -20.55 -30.40
CA GLY A 70 -12.11 -21.02 -31.75
C GLY A 70 -12.11 -19.93 -32.84
N CYS A 71 -11.85 -18.66 -32.52
CA CYS A 71 -11.68 -17.61 -33.52
C CYS A 71 -10.30 -17.68 -34.19
N ARG A 72 -10.23 -17.66 -35.52
CA ARG A 72 -8.96 -17.71 -36.29
C ARG A 72 -7.98 -16.57 -36.02
N TYR A 73 -8.47 -15.44 -35.52
CA TYR A 73 -7.65 -14.27 -35.19
C TYR A 73 -7.26 -14.19 -33.73
N PHE A 74 -7.87 -15.04 -32.89
CA PHE A 74 -7.57 -15.12 -31.47
C PHE A 74 -6.38 -16.05 -31.25
N TYR A 75 -5.50 -15.67 -30.34
CA TYR A 75 -4.47 -16.56 -29.81
C TYR A 75 -4.19 -16.20 -28.36
N GLU A 76 -3.72 -17.20 -27.63
CA GLU A 76 -3.34 -17.09 -26.24
C GLU A 76 -1.82 -17.22 -26.11
N GLU A 77 -1.23 -16.34 -25.32
CA GLU A 77 0.17 -16.42 -24.94
C GLU A 77 0.23 -16.80 -23.45
N LYS A 78 0.78 -17.98 -23.15
CA LYS A 78 1.05 -18.41 -21.77
C LYS A 78 2.37 -17.80 -21.32
N VAL A 79 2.30 -16.87 -20.37
CA VAL A 79 3.49 -16.20 -19.82
C VAL A 79 3.77 -16.75 -18.44
N HIS A 80 4.98 -17.25 -18.24
CA HIS A 80 5.50 -17.70 -16.95
C HIS A 80 6.51 -16.68 -16.44
N ASN A 81 6.30 -16.16 -15.24
CA ASN A 81 7.29 -15.32 -14.57
C ASN A 81 7.77 -16.00 -13.29
N TYR A 82 9.08 -16.00 -13.09
CA TYR A 82 9.71 -16.43 -11.85
C TYR A 82 10.22 -15.21 -11.09
N PRO A 83 9.94 -15.11 -9.78
CA PRO A 83 10.68 -14.20 -8.92
C PRO A 83 12.15 -14.62 -8.87
N GLU A 84 13.05 -13.70 -9.21
CA GLU A 84 14.49 -13.86 -9.09
C GLU A 84 14.92 -13.51 -7.66
N LEU A 85 15.75 -14.37 -7.06
CA LEU A 85 16.48 -14.01 -5.83
C LEU A 85 17.50 -12.93 -6.16
N GLN A 86 17.61 -11.93 -5.28
CA GLN A 86 18.57 -10.82 -5.43
C GLN A 86 19.71 -10.89 -4.41
N ILE A 87 19.75 -11.96 -3.63
CA ILE A 87 20.76 -12.24 -2.60
C ILE A 87 21.37 -13.61 -2.86
N SER A 88 22.55 -13.85 -2.27
CA SER A 88 23.21 -15.15 -2.35
C SER A 88 22.40 -16.25 -1.64
N GLU A 89 22.69 -17.51 -1.96
CA GLU A 89 22.04 -18.66 -1.32
C GLU A 89 22.23 -18.65 0.21
N LYS A 90 23.45 -18.36 0.67
CA LYS A 90 23.74 -18.24 2.11
C LYS A 90 22.93 -17.13 2.78
N GLU A 91 22.87 -15.94 2.17
CA GLU A 91 22.06 -14.83 2.68
C GLU A 91 20.56 -15.17 2.66
N HIS A 92 20.13 -15.97 1.68
CA HIS A 92 18.76 -16.44 1.59
C HIS A 92 18.43 -17.40 2.74
N ASP A 93 19.32 -18.32 3.09
CA ASP A 93 19.14 -19.21 4.23
C ASP A 93 19.11 -18.43 5.56
N ASP A 94 19.99 -17.43 5.72
CA ASP A 94 19.97 -16.50 6.85
C ASP A 94 18.62 -15.76 6.94
N PHE A 95 18.14 -15.25 5.80
CA PHE A 95 16.85 -14.59 5.70
C PHE A 95 15.69 -15.54 6.00
N LEU A 96 15.74 -16.80 5.58
CA LEU A 96 14.70 -17.78 5.91
C LEU A 96 14.62 -18.04 7.41
N ARG A 97 15.75 -18.08 8.10
CA ARG A 97 15.78 -18.17 9.57
C ARG A 97 15.18 -16.93 10.23
N GLU A 98 15.54 -15.73 9.75
CA GLU A 98 14.94 -14.47 10.21
C GLU A 98 13.42 -14.46 10.00
N LEU A 99 12.97 -14.89 8.81
CA LEU A 99 11.56 -14.94 8.45
C LEU A 99 10.78 -15.91 9.35
N ASN A 100 11.31 -17.12 9.57
CA ASN A 100 10.67 -18.12 10.43
C ASN A 100 10.55 -17.59 11.87
N LEU A 101 11.62 -16.99 12.42
CA LEU A 101 11.57 -16.38 13.76
C LEU A 101 10.51 -15.28 13.85
N PHE A 102 10.35 -14.49 12.80
CA PHE A 102 9.31 -13.46 12.74
C PHE A 102 7.90 -14.06 12.61
N GLU A 103 7.72 -15.14 11.85
CA GLU A 103 6.45 -15.85 11.69
C GLU A 103 6.04 -16.56 13.00
N ASP A 104 6.97 -17.23 13.67
CA ASP A 104 6.74 -17.83 14.99
C ASP A 104 6.31 -16.75 16.01
N TRP A 105 7.03 -15.63 16.03
CA TRP A 105 6.66 -14.48 16.87
C TRP A 105 5.25 -13.97 16.52
N LEU A 106 4.90 -13.86 15.24
CA LEU A 106 3.57 -13.43 14.82
C LEU A 106 2.48 -14.38 15.30
N ASP A 107 2.66 -15.69 15.14
CA ASP A 107 1.66 -16.68 15.54
C ASP A 107 1.38 -16.64 17.04
N GLU A 108 2.41 -16.38 17.85
CA GLU A 108 2.28 -16.22 19.29
C GLU A 108 1.57 -14.91 19.70
N HIS A 109 1.70 -13.84 18.91
CA HIS A 109 1.32 -12.48 19.32
C HIS A 109 0.07 -11.95 18.62
N LEU A 110 -0.29 -12.47 17.44
CA LEU A 110 -1.43 -12.02 16.65
C LEU A 110 -2.76 -12.19 17.39
N HIS A 111 -3.65 -11.21 17.21
CA HIS A 111 -4.98 -11.16 17.82
C HIS A 111 -5.01 -11.08 19.35
N ARG A 112 -3.86 -10.96 20.01
CA ARG A 112 -3.73 -10.76 21.45
C ARG A 112 -3.56 -9.27 21.79
N GLU A 113 -3.93 -8.92 23.02
CA GLU A 113 -3.71 -7.58 23.56
C GLU A 113 -2.27 -7.49 24.10
N TRP A 114 -1.57 -6.44 23.71
CA TRP A 114 -0.20 -6.16 24.13
C TRP A 114 -0.09 -4.72 24.62
N GLU A 115 0.81 -4.54 25.57
CA GLU A 115 1.32 -3.22 25.92
C GLU A 115 2.22 -2.73 24.80
N ILE A 116 1.97 -1.50 24.36
CA ILE A 116 2.78 -0.80 23.39
C ILE A 116 3.33 0.47 24.02
N HIS A 117 4.58 0.78 23.72
CA HIS A 117 5.24 1.99 24.16
C HIS A 117 6.04 2.60 23.00
N GLY A 118 5.86 3.89 22.75
CA GLY A 118 6.67 4.58 21.74
C GLY A 118 6.14 5.95 21.35
N ARG A 119 6.93 6.59 20.49
CA ARG A 119 6.68 7.97 20.05
C ARG A 119 5.95 8.01 18.71
N VAL A 120 4.87 8.77 18.65
CA VAL A 120 4.09 8.98 17.43
C VAL A 120 4.93 9.77 16.42
N ASP A 121 5.28 9.17 15.28
CA ASP A 121 5.97 9.87 14.18
C ASP A 121 5.01 10.69 13.31
N GLY A 122 3.75 10.28 13.23
CA GLY A 122 2.74 11.02 12.48
C GLY A 122 1.33 10.52 12.69
N VAL A 123 0.37 11.38 12.33
CA VAL A 123 -1.06 11.09 12.39
C VAL A 123 -1.68 11.37 11.04
N LYS A 124 -2.45 10.42 10.50
CA LYS A 124 -3.14 10.57 9.23
C LYS A 124 -4.60 10.12 9.31
N PRO A 125 -5.53 10.78 8.61
CA PRO A 125 -6.87 10.24 8.42
C PRO A 125 -6.82 8.85 7.76
N LEU A 126 -7.60 7.92 8.28
CA LEU A 126 -7.75 6.58 7.73
C LEU A 126 -8.92 6.57 6.76
N PHE A 127 -8.63 6.65 5.46
CA PHE A 127 -9.64 6.51 4.42
C PHE A 127 -9.67 5.08 3.85
N ARG A 128 -10.84 4.69 3.37
CA ARG A 128 -11.07 3.44 2.63
C ARG A 128 -11.86 3.74 1.37
N LYS A 129 -11.45 3.16 0.26
CA LYS A 129 -12.18 3.28 -1.01
C LYS A 129 -12.78 1.94 -1.41
N ARG A 130 -14.04 1.94 -1.81
CA ARG A 130 -14.70 0.78 -2.41
C ARG A 130 -15.17 1.14 -3.81
N VAL A 131 -14.80 0.33 -4.79
CA VAL A 131 -15.21 0.52 -6.18
C VAL A 131 -16.22 -0.57 -6.52
N TYR A 132 -17.41 -0.17 -6.91
CA TYR A 132 -18.51 -1.04 -7.33
C TYR A 132 -18.74 -0.88 -8.84
N ALA A 133 -19.57 -1.74 -9.43
CA ALA A 133 -19.92 -1.65 -10.85
C ALA A 133 -20.64 -0.33 -11.21
N LYS A 134 -21.41 0.25 -10.27
CA LYS A 134 -22.24 1.44 -10.48
C LYS A 134 -21.71 2.72 -9.82
N GLY A 135 -20.49 2.70 -9.28
CA GLY A 135 -19.92 3.86 -8.62
C GLY A 135 -18.81 3.51 -7.63
N GLU A 136 -18.36 4.51 -6.89
CA GLU A 136 -17.34 4.34 -5.85
C GLU A 136 -17.77 5.00 -4.55
N GLY A 137 -17.35 4.41 -3.43
CA GLY A 137 -17.49 4.98 -2.09
C GLY A 137 -16.13 5.31 -1.52
N PHE A 138 -15.99 6.50 -0.96
CA PHE A 138 -14.78 6.97 -0.30
C PHE A 138 -15.12 7.32 1.15
N ALA A 139 -14.73 6.46 2.08
CA ALA A 139 -15.17 6.50 3.47
C ALA A 139 -14.02 6.94 4.40
N PHE A 140 -14.37 7.79 5.36
CA PHE A 140 -13.53 8.11 6.50
C PHE A 140 -13.80 7.09 7.62
N GLY A 141 -12.74 6.49 8.16
CA GLY A 141 -12.82 5.40 9.15
C GLY A 141 -12.15 5.72 10.48
N GLY A 142 -11.76 6.98 10.72
CA GLY A 142 -11.00 7.42 11.89
C GLY A 142 -9.56 7.78 11.54
N PHE A 143 -8.61 7.53 12.44
CA PHE A 143 -7.23 7.97 12.28
C PHE A 143 -6.24 6.82 12.39
N LEU A 144 -5.08 7.03 11.79
CA LEU A 144 -3.93 6.13 11.80
C LEU A 144 -2.77 6.87 12.46
N LEU A 145 -2.34 6.40 13.63
CA LEU A 145 -1.04 6.78 14.17
C LEU A 145 0.04 5.95 13.47
N ILE A 146 1.17 6.58 13.24
CA ILE A 146 2.34 6.01 12.61
C ILE A 146 3.47 6.11 13.62
N PHE A 147 4.12 4.99 13.89
CA PHE A 147 5.33 4.88 14.69
C PHE A 147 6.44 4.41 13.77
N ARG A 148 7.64 5.00 13.85
CA ARG A 148 8.82 4.50 13.11
C ARG A 148 9.37 3.24 13.76
N GLU A 149 9.34 3.24 15.08
CA GLU A 149 9.69 2.14 15.94
C GLU A 149 8.69 2.10 17.11
N LEU A 150 8.44 0.90 17.64
CA LEU A 150 7.47 0.72 18.73
C LEU A 150 7.89 -0.47 19.59
N TYR A 151 7.91 -0.30 20.91
CA TYR A 151 8.02 -1.40 21.83
C TYR A 151 6.69 -2.15 21.92
N ILE A 152 6.73 -3.46 21.79
CA ILE A 152 5.60 -4.38 22.00
C ILE A 152 6.01 -5.28 23.17
N GLY A 153 5.51 -4.98 24.37
CA GLY A 153 6.08 -5.49 25.60
C GLY A 153 7.58 -5.14 25.69
N LYS A 154 8.44 -6.15 25.69
CA LYS A 154 9.91 -5.98 25.78
C LYS A 154 10.62 -5.94 24.42
N ILE A 155 9.89 -6.15 23.33
CA ILE A 155 10.48 -6.29 21.99
C ILE A 155 10.36 -4.95 21.26
N LEU A 156 11.50 -4.38 20.87
CA LEU A 156 11.52 -3.23 19.96
C LEU A 156 11.25 -3.70 18.53
N MET A 157 10.19 -3.19 17.91
CA MET A 157 9.96 -3.29 16.48
C MET A 157 10.63 -2.09 15.79
N GLU A 158 11.62 -2.34 14.94
CA GLU A 158 12.44 -1.32 14.25
C GLU A 158 11.84 -0.86 12.90
N ASP A 159 10.61 -1.28 12.63
CA ASP A 159 9.87 -0.99 11.41
C ASP A 159 8.60 -0.22 11.71
N HIS A 160 8.09 0.49 10.70
CA HIS A 160 6.86 1.24 10.88
C HIS A 160 5.69 0.39 11.41
N VAL A 161 5.16 0.76 12.56
CA VAL A 161 3.96 0.16 13.16
C VAL A 161 2.84 1.17 13.14
N TYR A 162 1.62 0.69 12.95
CA TYR A 162 0.45 1.55 12.86
C TYR A 162 -0.55 1.26 13.97
N VAL A 163 -1.22 2.30 14.47
CA VAL A 163 -2.36 2.14 15.39
C VAL A 163 -3.59 2.74 14.73
N GLN A 164 -4.65 1.94 14.58
CA GLN A 164 -5.95 2.41 14.11
C GLN A 164 -6.82 2.84 15.28
N MET A 165 -7.46 3.99 15.13
CA MET A 165 -8.35 4.55 16.15
C MET A 165 -9.62 5.11 15.53
N SER A 166 -10.70 5.02 16.28
CA SER A 166 -11.97 5.64 15.90
C SER A 166 -11.89 7.15 16.05
N GLU A 167 -12.79 7.85 15.34
CA GLU A 167 -12.97 9.29 15.42
C GLU A 167 -13.18 9.77 16.86
N LYS A 168 -14.04 9.06 17.61
CA LYS A 168 -14.32 9.36 19.02
C LYS A 168 -13.07 9.27 19.89
N THR A 169 -12.25 8.23 19.70
CA THR A 169 -11.02 8.02 20.47
C THR A 169 -10.01 9.12 20.17
N TYR A 170 -9.85 9.47 18.90
CA TYR A 170 -8.95 10.55 18.50
C TYR A 170 -9.42 11.91 19.01
N ALA A 171 -10.71 12.22 18.90
CA ALA A 171 -11.26 13.49 19.38
C ALA A 171 -11.06 13.70 20.89
N ALA A 172 -11.06 12.61 21.67
CA ALA A 172 -10.82 12.64 23.11
C ALA A 172 -9.33 12.81 23.46
N LEU A 173 -8.44 12.06 22.81
CA LEU A 173 -7.02 12.01 23.17
C LEU A 173 -6.19 13.10 22.47
N LYS A 174 -6.65 13.52 21.27
CA LYS A 174 -6.03 14.55 20.43
C LYS A 174 -4.54 14.28 20.24
N PHE A 175 -4.20 13.17 19.58
CA PHE A 175 -2.80 12.83 19.34
C PHE A 175 -2.19 13.77 18.30
N GLY A 176 -0.96 14.19 18.59
CA GLY A 176 -0.07 14.91 17.70
C GLY A 176 1.19 14.12 17.39
N ARG A 177 2.03 14.69 16.52
CA ARG A 177 3.35 14.16 16.23
C ARG A 177 4.26 14.40 17.43
N GLY A 178 5.07 13.42 17.79
CA GLY A 178 6.00 13.50 18.91
C GLY A 178 5.41 13.10 20.26
N ASP A 179 4.10 12.84 20.36
CA ASP A 179 3.48 12.30 21.58
C ASP A 179 4.16 10.97 21.97
N LEU A 180 4.61 10.86 23.22
CA LEU A 180 5.13 9.62 23.80
C LEU A 180 4.02 8.96 24.61
N ILE A 181 3.70 7.72 24.26
CA ILE A 181 2.53 7.03 24.80
C ILE A 181 2.87 5.63 25.26
N THR A 182 2.18 5.21 26.31
CA THR A 182 2.02 3.81 26.71
C THR A 182 0.55 3.45 26.61
N ALA A 183 0.23 2.30 26.02
CA ALA A 183 -1.16 1.87 25.87
C ALA A 183 -1.27 0.35 25.74
N ARG A 184 -2.49 -0.18 25.87
CA ARG A 184 -2.81 -1.55 25.47
C ARG A 184 -3.59 -1.57 24.17
N ALA A 185 -3.22 -2.46 23.27
CA ALA A 185 -3.91 -2.63 22.00
C ALA A 185 -3.83 -4.06 21.47
N THR A 186 -4.79 -4.45 20.63
CA THR A 186 -4.81 -5.76 19.98
C THR A 186 -3.97 -5.73 18.71
N LEU A 187 -2.96 -6.60 18.62
CA LEU A 187 -2.13 -6.74 17.43
C LEU A 187 -2.89 -7.45 16.30
N SER A 188 -2.73 -6.98 15.07
CA SER A 188 -3.31 -7.54 13.85
C SER A 188 -2.33 -7.37 12.69
N MET A 189 -2.38 -8.28 11.71
CA MET A 189 -1.65 -8.14 10.45
C MET A 189 -2.57 -7.57 9.37
N ASP A 190 -2.08 -6.60 8.61
CA ASP A 190 -2.79 -6.04 7.46
C ASP A 190 -1.87 -5.86 6.25
N ARG A 191 -1.95 -6.82 5.32
CA ARG A 191 -1.15 -6.87 4.07
C ARG A 191 0.36 -6.69 4.34
N GLY A 192 0.90 -7.41 5.33
CA GLY A 192 2.30 -7.33 5.75
C GLY A 192 2.63 -6.18 6.70
N ARG A 193 1.66 -5.34 7.09
CA ARG A 193 1.82 -4.30 8.11
C ARG A 193 1.38 -4.80 9.47
N LEU A 194 2.16 -4.48 10.50
CA LEU A 194 1.72 -4.60 11.89
C LEU A 194 0.79 -3.44 12.20
N VAL A 195 -0.44 -3.77 12.60
CA VAL A 195 -1.49 -2.81 12.91
C VAL A 195 -2.12 -3.15 14.24
N PHE A 196 -2.04 -2.22 15.18
CA PHE A 196 -2.73 -2.28 16.45
C PHE A 196 -4.14 -1.68 16.33
N LYS A 197 -5.11 -2.32 16.96
CA LYS A 197 -6.51 -1.90 17.01
C LYS A 197 -6.98 -1.88 18.46
N ARG A 198 -8.12 -1.21 18.72
CA ARG A 198 -8.76 -1.18 20.04
C ARG A 198 -7.82 -0.66 21.13
N LEU A 199 -7.27 0.54 20.92
CA LEU A 199 -6.42 1.22 21.88
C LEU A 199 -7.17 1.45 23.21
N ARG A 200 -6.56 1.05 24.33
CA ARG A 200 -7.11 1.09 25.70
C ARG A 200 -6.01 1.51 26.67
N ARG A 201 -6.42 2.01 27.85
CA ARG A 201 -5.50 2.40 28.94
C ARG A 201 -4.35 3.27 28.43
N VAL A 202 -4.71 4.32 27.70
CA VAL A 202 -3.72 5.22 27.11
C VAL A 202 -3.19 6.12 28.22
N GLU A 203 -1.89 6.05 28.42
CA GLU A 203 -1.10 6.92 29.26
C GLU A 203 -0.24 7.77 28.34
N MET A 204 -0.29 9.08 28.54
CA MET A 204 0.47 10.04 27.75
C MET A 204 1.56 10.62 28.62
N GLU A 205 2.79 10.20 28.35
CA GLU A 205 3.96 10.54 29.15
C GLU A 205 4.52 11.91 28.73
N GLU A 206 4.53 12.17 27.42
CA GLU A 206 5.02 13.41 26.85
C GLU A 206 4.10 13.89 25.73
N ARG A 207 3.82 15.19 25.71
CA ARG A 207 3.10 15.85 24.62
C ARG A 207 4.09 16.35 23.58
N GLY A 208 3.85 16.00 22.33
CA GLY A 208 4.57 16.54 21.19
C GLY A 208 3.92 17.80 20.62
N GLU A 209 3.95 17.90 19.30
CA GLU A 209 3.30 18.95 18.53
C GLU A 209 1.77 18.92 18.68
N ALA A 210 1.13 20.06 18.47
CA ALA A 210 -0.32 20.13 18.44
C ALA A 210 -0.91 19.24 17.32
N PRO A 211 -2.10 18.65 17.51
CA PRO A 211 -2.76 17.84 16.49
C PRO A 211 -2.94 18.60 15.18
N THR A 212 -2.38 18.06 14.10
CA THR A 212 -2.59 18.61 12.76
C THR A 212 -4.04 18.43 12.30
N TRP A 213 -4.64 17.30 12.68
CA TRP A 213 -5.93 16.85 12.22
C TRP A 213 -7.01 16.97 13.29
N ASP A 214 -8.24 17.11 12.82
CA ASP A 214 -9.47 16.92 13.57
C ASP A 214 -10.50 16.26 12.63
N VAL A 215 -11.66 15.89 13.15
CA VAL A 215 -12.71 15.20 12.36
C VAL A 215 -13.18 16.07 11.20
N SER A 216 -13.40 17.37 11.43
CA SER A 216 -13.89 18.30 10.41
C SER A 216 -12.88 18.45 9.27
N LYS A 217 -11.60 18.67 9.57
CA LYS A 217 -10.52 18.72 8.57
C LYS A 217 -10.40 17.42 7.79
N ALA A 218 -10.56 16.27 8.45
CA ALA A 218 -10.52 14.97 7.77
C ALA A 218 -11.70 14.80 6.80
N LEU A 219 -12.89 15.24 7.17
CA LEU A 219 -14.07 15.21 6.28
C LEU A 219 -13.93 16.17 5.10
N VAL A 220 -13.39 17.37 5.30
CA VAL A 220 -13.08 18.29 4.18
C VAL A 220 -12.05 17.66 3.25
N ALA A 221 -10.96 17.14 3.81
CA ALA A 221 -9.93 16.44 3.06
C ALA A 221 -10.47 15.25 2.28
N ARG A 222 -11.50 14.55 2.78
CA ARG A 222 -12.17 13.45 2.09
C ARG A 222 -12.75 13.89 0.75
N GLU A 223 -13.40 15.05 0.73
CA GLU A 223 -14.07 15.60 -0.45
C GLU A 223 -13.08 16.24 -1.43
N THR A 224 -12.01 16.83 -0.92
CA THR A 224 -11.00 17.53 -1.74
C THR A 224 -9.80 16.67 -2.09
N ALA A 225 -9.74 15.41 -1.64
CA ALA A 225 -8.57 14.56 -1.85
C ALA A 225 -8.36 14.22 -3.32
N THR A 226 -7.17 14.50 -3.82
CA THR A 226 -6.81 14.20 -5.20
C THR A 226 -5.88 13.02 -5.29
N ARG A 227 -6.16 12.08 -6.18
CA ARG A 227 -5.33 10.89 -6.39
C ARG A 227 -4.01 11.28 -7.06
N ILE A 228 -2.89 10.87 -6.47
CA ILE A 228 -1.58 10.88 -7.12
C ILE A 228 -1.40 9.52 -7.81
N PRO A 229 -1.12 9.49 -9.13
CA PRO A 229 -1.05 8.23 -9.88
C PRO A 229 0.15 7.35 -9.51
N ILE A 230 1.19 7.96 -8.91
CA ILE A 230 2.39 7.32 -8.38
C ILE A 230 2.52 7.58 -6.87
N GLN A 231 3.47 6.94 -6.19
CA GLN A 231 3.59 7.01 -4.72
C GLN A 231 4.91 7.61 -4.23
N PRO A 232 5.30 8.82 -4.66
CA PRO A 232 6.61 9.39 -4.34
C PRO A 232 6.82 9.46 -2.82
N ASP A 233 8.02 9.14 -2.35
CA ASP A 233 8.33 8.94 -0.94
C ASP A 233 8.02 10.21 -0.13
N GLY A 234 8.33 11.39 -0.67
CA GLY A 234 7.98 12.66 -0.03
C GLY A 234 6.49 12.83 0.22
N CYS A 235 5.62 12.37 -0.68
CA CYS A 235 4.18 12.38 -0.43
C CYS A 235 3.76 11.28 0.54
N VAL A 236 4.35 10.09 0.49
CA VAL A 236 4.06 9.02 1.44
C VAL A 236 4.41 9.43 2.87
N GLN A 237 5.48 10.21 3.06
CA GLN A 237 5.92 10.73 4.36
C GLN A 237 5.16 12.00 4.79
N CYS A 238 4.67 12.80 3.85
CA CYS A 238 3.93 14.02 4.13
C CYS A 238 2.70 13.77 5.06
N PRO A 239 2.44 14.62 6.08
CA PRO A 239 1.24 14.53 6.92
C PRO A 239 -0.09 14.55 6.15
N PHE A 240 -0.07 15.13 4.94
CA PHE A 240 -1.22 15.25 4.04
C PHE A 240 -1.22 14.25 2.89
N GLY A 241 -0.25 13.33 2.82
CA GLY A 241 -0.32 12.22 1.85
C GLY A 241 -0.88 10.97 2.51
N ALA A 242 -1.99 10.45 2.00
CA ALA A 242 -2.66 9.28 2.57
C ALA A 242 -2.65 8.09 1.60
N LEU A 243 -2.14 6.96 2.06
CA LEU A 243 -2.29 5.68 1.37
C LEU A 243 -3.65 5.08 1.71
N VAL A 244 -4.55 5.12 0.73
CA VAL A 244 -5.92 4.64 0.86
C VAL A 244 -5.99 3.19 0.41
N ASP A 245 -6.50 2.32 1.27
CA ASP A 245 -6.80 0.94 0.91
C ASP A 245 -8.06 0.90 0.03
N VAL A 246 -7.91 0.31 -1.17
CA VAL A 246 -8.97 0.16 -2.17
C VAL A 246 -9.44 -1.29 -2.23
N GLU A 247 -10.75 -1.50 -2.18
CA GLU A 247 -11.43 -2.76 -2.48
C GLU A 247 -12.26 -2.57 -3.76
N ASP A 248 -11.86 -3.24 -4.83
CA ASP A 248 -12.51 -3.17 -6.14
C ASP A 248 -13.33 -4.45 -6.36
N LEU A 249 -14.64 -4.24 -6.40
CA LEU A 249 -15.72 -5.24 -6.43
C LEU A 249 -16.42 -5.25 -7.79
N GLN A 250 -15.79 -4.70 -8.83
CA GLN A 250 -16.38 -4.67 -10.18
C GLN A 250 -16.35 -6.03 -10.88
N GLU A 251 -15.39 -6.88 -10.53
CA GLU A 251 -15.22 -8.22 -11.09
C GLU A 251 -15.63 -9.31 -10.07
N ALA A 252 -15.74 -10.56 -10.54
CA ALA A 252 -16.07 -11.70 -9.68
C ALA A 252 -15.08 -11.90 -8.53
N GLU A 253 -13.81 -11.50 -8.72
CA GLU A 253 -12.79 -11.51 -7.68
C GLU A 253 -12.57 -10.09 -7.12
N THR A 254 -12.65 -9.96 -5.79
CA THR A 254 -12.35 -8.70 -5.11
C THR A 254 -10.86 -8.36 -5.23
N ARG A 255 -10.55 -7.29 -5.94
CA ARG A 255 -9.18 -6.79 -6.06
C ARG A 255 -8.88 -5.82 -4.93
N LYS A 256 -7.78 -6.08 -4.22
CA LYS A 256 -7.31 -5.24 -3.11
C LYS A 256 -5.99 -4.56 -3.49
N TYR A 257 -5.96 -3.24 -3.43
CA TYR A 257 -4.75 -2.45 -3.73
C TYR A 257 -4.73 -1.15 -2.93
N ARG A 258 -3.75 -0.27 -3.18
CA ARG A 258 -3.62 1.04 -2.51
C ARG A 258 -3.48 2.15 -3.53
N GLN A 259 -4.00 3.31 -3.19
CA GLN A 259 -3.84 4.54 -3.96
C GLN A 259 -3.33 5.63 -3.03
N LEU A 260 -2.37 6.42 -3.49
CA LEU A 260 -1.93 7.61 -2.78
C LEU A 260 -2.84 8.78 -3.13
N TYR A 261 -3.24 9.52 -2.11
CA TYR A 261 -4.03 10.74 -2.24
C TYR A 261 -3.33 11.91 -1.56
N CYS A 262 -3.37 13.07 -2.19
CA CYS A 262 -3.05 14.35 -1.57
C CYS A 262 -4.29 14.91 -0.90
N LEU A 263 -4.26 15.00 0.44
CA LEU A 263 -5.36 15.52 1.24
C LEU A 263 -5.48 17.05 1.19
N LYS A 264 -4.51 17.75 0.58
CA LYS A 264 -4.60 19.16 0.22
C LYS A 264 -5.21 19.42 -1.17
N GLY A 265 -5.57 18.35 -1.89
CA GLY A 265 -6.17 18.46 -3.23
C GLY A 265 -5.22 18.81 -4.36
N ARG A 266 -3.90 18.66 -4.17
CA ARG A 266 -2.92 18.89 -5.24
C ARG A 266 -2.93 17.71 -6.23
N GLU A 267 -3.03 18.01 -7.51
CA GLU A 267 -2.97 17.03 -8.61
C GLU A 267 -1.54 16.58 -8.91
N ASP A 268 -0.59 17.54 -8.94
CA ASP A 268 0.83 17.28 -9.15
C ASP A 268 1.61 17.58 -7.87
N PHE A 269 2.39 16.59 -7.42
CA PHE A 269 3.25 16.74 -6.25
C PHE A 269 4.50 17.56 -6.53
N ARG A 270 4.92 17.66 -7.80
CA ARG A 270 6.13 18.40 -8.21
C ARG A 270 5.99 19.90 -8.01
N THR A 271 4.75 20.40 -8.07
CA THR A 271 4.41 21.80 -7.82
C THR A 271 4.02 22.04 -6.36
N CYS A 272 4.15 21.04 -5.48
CA CYS A 272 3.80 21.16 -4.07
C CYS A 272 4.99 21.67 -3.25
N GLU A 273 4.83 22.82 -2.61
CA GLU A 273 5.87 23.46 -1.77
C GLU A 273 6.29 22.60 -0.56
N ASP A 274 5.42 21.71 -0.09
CA ASP A 274 5.73 20.81 1.03
C ASP A 274 6.52 19.57 0.60
N TYR A 275 6.51 19.23 -0.69
CA TYR A 275 7.13 17.99 -1.16
C TYR A 275 8.64 17.92 -0.84
N PRO A 276 9.46 18.96 -1.09
CA PRO A 276 10.89 18.92 -0.76
C PRO A 276 11.19 18.75 0.74
N ARG A 277 10.26 19.13 1.63
CA ARG A 277 10.44 19.00 3.10
C ARG A 277 10.33 17.56 3.57
N HIS A 278 9.70 16.70 2.77
CA HIS A 278 9.43 15.32 3.11
C HIS A 278 10.12 14.34 2.14
N ALA A 279 10.53 14.80 0.96
CA ALA A 279 11.33 14.05 0.04
C ALA A 279 12.74 13.84 0.62
N GLY A 280 13.25 12.60 0.56
CA GLY A 280 14.66 12.35 0.85
C GLY A 280 15.56 13.05 -0.17
N ARG A 281 16.82 13.34 0.19
CA ARG A 281 17.79 14.01 -0.70
C ARG A 281 17.90 13.35 -2.09
N GLN A 282 17.72 12.03 -2.18
CA GLN A 282 17.78 11.28 -3.44
C GLN A 282 16.56 11.48 -4.37
N GLU A 283 15.40 11.90 -3.88
CA GLU A 283 14.22 12.16 -4.73
C GLU A 283 14.27 13.54 -5.40
N ILE A 284 14.93 14.51 -4.76
CA ILE A 284 14.99 15.90 -5.24
C ILE A 284 15.85 16.02 -6.52
N ASP A 285 16.90 15.21 -6.64
CA ASP A 285 17.85 15.23 -7.77
C ASP A 285 17.45 14.35 -8.97
N ASN A 286 16.40 13.51 -8.84
CA ASN A 286 16.05 12.55 -9.86
C ASN A 286 14.95 13.05 -10.80
N THR A 287 15.34 13.56 -11.97
CA THR A 287 14.44 13.76 -13.14
C THR A 287 14.04 12.46 -13.84
N ARG A 288 14.40 11.29 -13.28
CA ARG A 288 14.08 9.96 -13.82
C ARG A 288 12.69 9.49 -13.38
N PRO A 289 12.00 8.63 -14.16
CA PRO A 289 10.68 8.15 -13.80
C PRO A 289 10.72 7.42 -12.45
N PHE A 290 10.00 7.99 -11.47
CA PHE A 290 10.01 7.62 -10.06
C PHE A 290 9.47 6.20 -9.82
N ASN A 291 10.22 5.42 -9.05
CA ASN A 291 9.88 4.09 -8.55
C ASN A 291 9.75 4.15 -7.03
N SER A 292 8.54 4.06 -6.50
CA SER A 292 8.31 3.83 -5.06
C SER A 292 6.99 3.08 -4.84
N ALA A 293 6.95 2.30 -3.76
CA ALA A 293 6.20 1.06 -3.63
C ALA A 293 4.73 1.22 -3.19
N ALA A 294 3.80 0.69 -4.01
CA ALA A 294 2.74 -0.28 -3.65
C ALA A 294 1.55 -0.27 -4.63
N CYS A 295 1.42 -1.36 -5.41
CA CYS A 295 0.20 -1.86 -6.06
C CYS A 295 -0.65 -0.90 -6.93
N MET A 296 -0.38 -0.95 -8.24
CA MET A 296 -1.29 -0.77 -9.39
C MET A 296 -1.62 0.66 -9.84
N SER A 297 -0.88 1.14 -10.85
CA SER A 297 -1.37 2.11 -11.82
C SER A 297 -1.55 1.42 -13.18
N ARG A 298 -2.80 1.22 -13.61
CA ARG A 298 -3.10 1.08 -15.05
C ARG A 298 -3.17 2.49 -15.63
N LYS A 299 -2.52 2.74 -16.76
CA LYS A 299 -2.76 3.94 -17.58
C LYS A 299 -4.25 3.95 -17.93
N VAL A 300 -4.99 4.91 -17.39
CA VAL A 300 -6.25 5.32 -18.00
C VAL A 300 -5.82 6.22 -19.15
N ASN A 301 -6.10 5.81 -20.38
CA ASN A 301 -6.02 6.73 -21.51
C ASN A 301 -7.04 7.83 -21.23
N VAL A 302 -6.56 8.98 -20.77
CA VAL A 302 -7.34 10.21 -20.79
C VAL A 302 -7.49 10.54 -22.26
N VAL A 303 -8.64 10.19 -22.82
CA VAL A 303 -9.08 10.76 -24.08
C VAL A 303 -9.37 12.22 -23.76
N LEU A 304 -8.43 13.11 -24.09
CA LEU A 304 -8.68 14.53 -24.21
C LEU A 304 -9.81 14.69 -25.23
N LYS A 305 -11.03 14.96 -24.75
CA LYS A 305 -12.05 15.55 -25.59
C LYS A 305 -11.60 16.99 -25.84
N MET A 306 -10.98 17.22 -27.00
CA MET A 306 -11.01 18.54 -27.61
C MET A 306 -12.38 18.69 -28.26
N GLY A 307 -13.15 19.64 -27.76
CA GLY A 307 -14.48 20.01 -28.20
C GLY A 307 -14.96 21.16 -27.33
#